data_AF-Q3ST77-F1
#
_entry.id   AF-Q3ST77-F1
#
_cell.length_a   1.000
_cell.length_b   1.000
_cell.length_c   1.000
_cell.angle_alpha   90.00
_cell.angle_beta   90.00
_cell.angle_gamma   90.00
#
_symmetry.space_group_name_H-M   'P 1'
#
loop_
_entity.id
_entity.type
_entity.pdbx_description
1 polymer ?
#
loop_
_entity_poly.entity_id
_entity_poly.type
_entity_poly.pdbx_seq_one_letter_code
_entity_poly.pdbx_strand_id
1 'polypeptide(L)'
;MNDGPMNAERLLSAYEKIADAPDAIARLRRFVLDLAVRGKLVPQDANDEPASELLKRIAKEKARLVKAGEIRKPKAIPALPEPPFPIPSNWRWSQLAEIGVLSPRNEAPDTLEASFVPMPLIAAEYGVANQHEIRPWGEIKKGYTHFAEGDVGLAKITPCFENGKSTVFRNLTGGIGTGTTELHIVRPLFVDQDYILLFLKSPHFIETGIPRMTGTAGQKRVPTEYFAHSPFPLPPLAEQHRIVAKVDALMGLCDRLKTAREQRETVRDRLAAASLARLNAPDPEPGADPAKVGTGFASGSATNEKFQADARFALDALPALTTRPDQIKALRQTILNLAVRGKLVPQDPNDEPASELLKRIARAKAERKKKTGDARIKIEPDPTPDELNMPIPVEWAVQSFENLFLFIDYRGNTPPKTDEGIPLITAKNIRMGYLNREPREFISKATFKTWMTRGFPEIGDLFFTTEAPLANVCLNDIEEPFALAQRAICFQPYAKIDTKFLMFALMSDVMQSLIDKHATGMTAKGIKAAKLKPLPIPIPPLAEQHRIVAKVDELMALCDRLEASLTATAATSRRLLDALLAEALAPAEDREMEAAE
;
A
#
# COMPACT_ATOMS: atom_id res chain seq x y z
N MET A 1 18.38 31.36 15.67
CA MET A 1 19.30 30.20 15.64
C MET A 1 19.84 30.12 14.23
N ASN A 2 21.13 30.40 14.02
CA ASN A 2 21.87 30.49 12.74
C ASN A 2 21.12 30.04 11.47
N ASP A 3 20.60 31.00 10.71
CA ASP A 3 20.10 30.84 9.33
C ASP A 3 21.28 30.83 8.35
N GLY A 4 21.95 29.68 8.27
CA GLY A 4 22.83 29.36 7.15
C GLY A 4 22.06 28.68 6.01
N PRO A 5 22.50 28.79 4.75
CA PRO A 5 21.84 28.18 3.60
C PRO A 5 21.63 26.68 3.83
N MET A 6 20.45 26.15 3.49
CA MET A 6 20.13 24.73 3.64
C MET A 6 21.17 23.87 2.90
N ASN A 7 22.10 23.29 3.67
CA ASN A 7 23.10 22.36 3.17
C ASN A 7 22.52 20.94 3.17
N ALA A 8 23.13 20.02 2.40
CA ALA A 8 22.68 18.63 2.32
C ALA A 8 22.48 17.98 3.71
N GLU A 9 23.26 18.37 4.72
CA GLU A 9 23.18 17.86 6.09
C GLU A 9 21.91 18.27 6.85
N ARG A 10 21.47 19.53 6.72
CA ARG A 10 20.17 19.96 7.29
C ARG A 10 19.01 19.22 6.64
N LEU A 11 19.02 19.08 5.31
CA LEU A 11 18.00 18.31 4.58
C LEU A 11 17.97 16.85 5.07
N LEU A 12 19.12 16.21 5.28
CA LEU A 12 19.20 14.82 5.75
C LEU A 12 18.70 14.65 7.18
N SER A 13 19.03 15.58 8.08
CA SER A 13 18.52 15.56 9.47
C SER A 13 16.99 15.73 9.53
N ALA A 14 16.42 16.51 8.62
CA ALA A 14 14.99 16.62 8.43
C ALA A 14 14.43 15.34 7.76
N TYR A 15 15.17 14.74 6.84
CA TYR A 15 14.75 13.55 6.09
C TYR A 15 14.58 12.31 6.95
N GLU A 16 15.46 12.08 7.92
CA GLU A 16 15.34 10.94 8.83
C GLU A 16 13.98 10.92 9.55
N LYS A 17 13.43 12.12 9.82
CA LYS A 17 12.13 12.29 10.47
C LYS A 17 10.94 12.10 9.52
N ILE A 18 11.15 12.13 8.20
CA ILE A 18 10.10 12.11 7.16
C ILE A 18 10.20 10.84 6.29
N ALA A 19 11.24 10.02 6.46
CA ALA A 19 11.55 8.83 5.68
C ALA A 19 10.48 7.70 5.76
N ASP A 20 9.51 7.82 6.65
CA ASP A 20 8.39 6.89 6.78
C ASP A 20 7.33 7.06 5.67
N ALA A 21 7.37 8.15 4.88
CA ALA A 21 6.46 8.32 3.75
C ALA A 21 6.75 7.32 2.60
N PRO A 22 5.71 6.67 2.02
CA PRO A 22 5.90 5.69 0.93
C PRO A 22 6.37 6.41 -0.33
N ASP A 23 7.65 6.22 -0.69
CA ASP A 23 8.41 6.86 -1.78
C ASP A 23 9.48 7.88 -1.37
N ALA A 24 9.56 8.26 -0.08
CA ALA A 24 10.54 9.22 0.40
C ALA A 24 11.95 8.86 -0.08
N ILE A 25 12.42 7.63 0.18
CA ILE A 25 13.81 7.27 -0.15
C ILE A 25 14.10 7.38 -1.65
N ALA A 26 13.16 7.02 -2.51
CA ALA A 26 13.32 7.16 -3.96
C ALA A 26 13.47 8.64 -4.37
N ARG A 27 12.66 9.52 -3.79
CA ARG A 27 12.73 10.97 -4.01
C ARG A 27 14.04 11.57 -3.50
N LEU A 28 14.55 11.12 -2.36
CA LEU A 28 15.84 11.58 -1.84
C LEU A 28 16.99 11.21 -2.77
N ARG A 29 17.04 9.97 -3.25
CA ARG A 29 18.09 9.55 -4.20
C ARG A 29 18.07 10.43 -5.45
N ARG A 30 16.88 10.63 -6.01
CA ARG A 30 16.66 11.50 -7.17
C ARG A 30 17.14 12.92 -6.89
N PHE A 31 16.87 13.43 -5.68
CA PHE A 31 17.25 14.75 -5.24
C PHE A 31 18.76 14.94 -5.08
N VAL A 32 19.43 13.97 -4.47
CA VAL A 32 20.90 13.96 -4.30
C VAL A 32 21.60 14.06 -5.64
N LEU A 33 21.13 13.31 -6.65
CA LEU A 33 21.68 13.38 -8.01
C LEU A 33 21.49 14.76 -8.66
N ASP A 34 20.34 15.41 -8.43
CA ASP A 34 20.08 16.75 -8.96
C ASP A 34 20.94 17.83 -8.28
N LEU A 35 21.12 17.77 -6.96
CA LEU A 35 22.03 18.68 -6.24
C LEU A 35 23.50 18.50 -6.65
N ALA A 36 23.92 17.26 -6.94
CA ALA A 36 25.27 16.93 -7.36
C ALA A 36 25.65 17.68 -8.64
N VAL A 37 24.80 17.63 -9.67
CA VAL A 37 25.08 18.24 -10.98
C VAL A 37 24.86 19.75 -11.02
N ARG A 38 24.23 20.32 -9.99
CA ARG A 38 24.05 21.78 -9.82
C ARG A 38 25.15 22.45 -9.01
N GLY A 39 26.10 21.67 -8.47
CA GLY A 39 27.17 22.20 -7.60
C GLY A 39 26.68 22.67 -6.23
N LYS A 40 25.53 22.16 -5.78
CA LYS A 40 24.91 22.50 -4.49
C LYS A 40 25.15 21.44 -3.41
N LEU A 41 25.83 20.34 -3.74
CA LEU A 41 25.98 19.20 -2.84
C LEU A 41 27.18 19.30 -1.88
N VAL A 42 28.28 19.91 -2.32
CA VAL A 42 29.52 20.05 -1.55
C VAL A 42 29.97 21.52 -1.53
N PRO A 43 30.71 21.97 -0.49
CA PRO A 43 31.30 23.30 -0.47
C PRO A 43 32.29 23.52 -1.62
N GLN A 44 32.30 24.74 -2.15
CA GLN A 44 33.28 25.19 -3.14
C GLN A 44 34.62 25.46 -2.46
N ASP A 45 35.73 25.06 -3.10
CA ASP A 45 37.10 25.37 -2.64
C ASP A 45 37.78 26.31 -3.64
N ALA A 46 38.17 27.48 -3.18
CA ALA A 46 38.83 28.49 -4.01
C ALA A 46 40.23 28.07 -4.47
N ASN A 47 40.84 27.06 -3.84
CA ASN A 47 42.16 26.54 -4.20
C ASN A 47 42.09 25.46 -5.29
N ASP A 48 40.91 24.99 -5.65
CA ASP A 48 40.76 24.01 -6.71
C ASP A 48 41.17 24.60 -8.07
N GLU A 49 41.86 23.80 -8.88
CA GLU A 49 42.13 24.17 -10.28
C GLU A 49 40.80 24.33 -11.02
N PRO A 50 40.52 25.51 -11.63
CA PRO A 50 39.23 25.76 -12.25
C PRO A 50 38.99 24.83 -13.44
N ALA A 51 37.73 24.48 -13.69
CA ALA A 51 37.34 23.57 -14.77
C ALA A 51 37.85 24.00 -16.17
N SER A 52 38.13 25.29 -16.37
CA SER A 52 38.74 25.81 -17.59
C SER A 52 40.14 25.25 -17.88
N GLU A 53 40.96 24.99 -16.86
CA GLU A 53 42.28 24.37 -17.06
C GLU A 53 42.16 22.88 -17.38
N LEU A 54 41.19 22.19 -16.75
CA LEU A 54 40.87 20.81 -17.09
C LEU A 54 40.47 20.67 -18.56
N LEU A 55 39.60 21.54 -19.07
CA LEU A 55 39.23 21.57 -20.50
C LEU A 55 40.43 21.76 -21.43
N LYS A 56 41.39 22.63 -21.07
CA LYS A 56 42.63 22.81 -21.86
C LYS A 56 43.45 21.52 -21.92
N ARG A 57 43.58 20.80 -20.80
CA ARG A 57 44.28 19.50 -20.75
C ARG A 57 43.59 18.45 -21.62
N ILE A 58 42.27 18.38 -21.55
CA ILE A 58 41.47 17.49 -22.38
C ILE A 58 41.66 17.79 -23.87
N ALA A 59 41.58 19.06 -24.26
CA ALA A 59 41.78 19.48 -25.64
C ALA A 59 43.18 19.09 -26.16
N LYS A 60 44.22 19.28 -25.34
CA LYS A 60 45.60 18.88 -25.66
C LYS A 60 45.73 17.37 -25.85
N GLU A 61 45.16 16.58 -24.95
CA GLU A 61 45.23 15.12 -25.04
C GLU A 61 44.44 14.58 -26.23
N LYS A 62 43.26 15.13 -26.49
CA LYS A 62 42.46 14.77 -27.67
C LYS A 62 43.21 15.07 -28.97
N ALA A 63 43.90 16.21 -29.05
CA ALA A 63 44.76 16.53 -30.19
C ALA A 63 45.94 15.55 -30.32
N ARG A 64 46.54 15.11 -29.21
CA ARG A 64 47.59 14.07 -29.19
C ARG A 64 47.06 12.74 -29.75
N LEU A 65 45.90 12.27 -29.28
CA LEU A 65 45.27 11.03 -29.72
C LEU A 65 44.91 11.04 -31.22
N VAL A 66 44.41 12.17 -31.72
CA VAL A 66 44.14 12.34 -33.17
C VAL A 66 45.44 12.28 -33.97
N LYS A 67 46.51 12.95 -33.50
CA LYS A 67 47.82 12.93 -34.16
C LYS A 67 48.45 11.54 -34.16
N ALA A 68 48.23 10.76 -33.11
CA ALA A 68 48.69 9.37 -32.99
C ALA A 68 47.84 8.37 -33.81
N GLY A 69 46.70 8.79 -34.38
CA GLY A 69 45.78 7.90 -35.10
C GLY A 69 44.95 6.98 -34.21
N GLU A 70 45.04 7.14 -32.88
CA GLU A 70 44.31 6.33 -31.88
C GLU A 70 42.80 6.64 -31.89
N ILE A 71 42.43 7.87 -32.26
CA ILE A 71 41.03 8.29 -32.42
C ILE A 71 40.82 9.01 -33.74
N ARG A 72 39.61 8.90 -34.28
CA ARG A 72 39.20 9.66 -35.47
C ARG A 72 39.14 11.15 -35.16
N LYS A 73 39.43 11.97 -36.17
CA LYS A 73 39.24 13.43 -36.07
C LYS A 73 37.78 13.72 -35.68
N PRO A 74 37.54 14.38 -34.53
CA PRO A 74 36.19 14.65 -34.07
C PRO A 74 35.48 15.62 -35.02
N LYS A 75 34.15 15.49 -35.10
CA LYS A 75 33.31 16.48 -35.78
C LYS A 75 33.41 17.82 -35.06
N ALA A 76 33.12 18.91 -35.79
CA ALA A 76 33.01 20.23 -35.18
C ALA A 76 31.98 20.18 -34.04
N ILE A 77 32.39 20.67 -32.88
CA ILE A 77 31.56 20.77 -31.69
C ILE A 77 30.59 21.96 -31.89
N PRO A 78 29.27 21.74 -31.80
CA PRO A 78 28.31 22.84 -31.87
C PRO A 78 28.46 23.77 -30.66
N ALA A 79 27.96 25.00 -30.80
CA ALA A 79 27.86 25.92 -29.67
C ALA A 79 26.98 25.31 -28.57
N LEU A 80 27.32 25.61 -27.31
CA LEU A 80 26.55 25.15 -26.16
C LEU A 80 25.12 25.72 -26.23
N PRO A 81 24.10 24.91 -25.91
CA PRO A 81 22.75 25.41 -25.67
C PRO A 81 22.74 26.41 -24.51
N GLU A 82 21.61 27.10 -24.35
CA GLU A 82 21.39 27.96 -23.18
C GLU A 82 21.57 27.16 -21.87
N PRO A 83 22.32 27.70 -20.88
CA PRO A 83 22.49 27.08 -19.58
C PRO A 83 21.14 26.77 -18.90
N PRO A 84 20.88 25.51 -18.48
CA PRO A 84 19.61 25.14 -17.87
C PRO A 84 19.42 25.68 -16.44
N PHE A 85 20.51 26.04 -15.76
CA PHE A 85 20.53 26.57 -14.40
C PHE A 85 21.88 27.26 -14.13
N PRO A 86 21.98 28.11 -13.08
CA PRO A 86 23.26 28.67 -12.65
C PRO A 86 24.17 27.58 -12.06
N ILE A 87 25.47 27.70 -12.33
CA ILE A 87 26.53 26.84 -11.80
C ILE A 87 27.58 27.69 -11.06
N PRO A 88 28.39 27.10 -10.14
CA PRO A 88 29.48 27.81 -9.47
C PRO A 88 30.48 28.46 -10.45
N SER A 89 31.12 29.56 -10.04
CA SER A 89 31.98 30.38 -10.92
C SER A 89 33.25 29.67 -11.41
N ASN A 90 33.74 28.69 -10.64
CA ASN A 90 34.87 27.83 -10.95
C ASN A 90 34.49 26.65 -11.87
N TRP A 91 33.20 26.41 -12.11
CA TRP A 91 32.69 25.41 -13.05
C TRP A 91 32.61 25.96 -14.47
N ARG A 92 32.48 25.07 -15.46
CA ARG A 92 32.21 25.45 -16.85
C ARG A 92 31.14 24.55 -17.46
N TRP A 93 30.31 25.14 -18.30
CA TRP A 93 29.49 24.36 -19.22
C TRP A 93 30.37 23.76 -20.31
N SER A 94 30.16 22.47 -20.57
CA SER A 94 30.80 21.70 -21.62
C SER A 94 29.79 20.69 -22.17
N GLN A 95 30.24 19.63 -22.83
CA GLN A 95 29.43 18.57 -23.40
C GLN A 95 30.23 17.26 -23.47
N LEU A 96 29.58 16.10 -23.47
CA LEU A 96 30.28 14.80 -23.47
C LEU A 96 31.21 14.62 -24.68
N ALA A 97 30.82 15.18 -25.83
CA ALA A 97 31.66 15.18 -27.03
C ALA A 97 32.93 16.02 -26.91
N GLU A 98 33.02 16.94 -25.95
CA GLU A 98 34.23 17.72 -25.65
C GLU A 98 35.13 16.94 -24.68
N ILE A 99 34.55 16.49 -23.56
CA ILE A 99 35.27 15.89 -22.43
C ILE A 99 35.69 14.42 -22.60
N GLY A 100 35.26 13.77 -23.68
CA GLY A 100 35.56 12.36 -23.92
C GLY A 100 35.61 11.95 -25.39
N VAL A 101 35.87 10.67 -25.62
CA VAL A 101 35.81 10.02 -26.94
C VAL A 101 34.51 9.25 -27.05
N LEU A 102 33.65 9.64 -27.99
CA LEU A 102 32.35 8.98 -28.20
C LEU A 102 32.50 7.74 -29.06
N SER A 103 31.77 6.69 -28.70
CA SER A 103 31.75 5.41 -29.43
C SER A 103 33.16 4.88 -29.75
N PRO A 104 34.02 4.70 -28.74
CA PRO A 104 35.38 4.21 -28.95
C PRO A 104 35.38 2.84 -29.62
N ARG A 105 36.47 2.51 -30.31
CA ARG A 105 36.71 1.19 -30.87
C ARG A 105 37.89 0.57 -30.15
N ASN A 106 37.83 -0.76 -30.01
CA ASN A 106 38.90 -1.56 -29.45
C ASN A 106 39.32 -2.58 -30.49
N GLU A 107 40.61 -2.91 -30.52
CA GLU A 107 41.19 -3.98 -31.31
C GLU A 107 41.92 -4.93 -30.38
N ALA A 108 41.73 -6.23 -30.59
CA ALA A 108 42.33 -7.29 -29.79
C ALA A 108 42.35 -8.61 -30.59
N PRO A 109 43.20 -9.58 -30.20
CA PRO A 109 43.20 -10.91 -30.80
C PRO A 109 41.85 -11.62 -30.62
N ASP A 110 41.45 -12.42 -31.61
CA ASP A 110 40.14 -13.10 -31.61
C ASP A 110 39.97 -14.09 -30.45
N THR A 111 41.09 -14.60 -29.93
CA THR A 111 41.16 -15.54 -28.81
C THR A 111 41.11 -14.87 -27.44
N LEU A 112 41.16 -13.53 -27.35
CA LEU A 112 41.08 -12.83 -26.08
C LEU A 112 39.70 -13.05 -25.46
N GLU A 113 39.64 -13.51 -24.22
CA GLU A 113 38.39 -13.51 -23.44
C GLU A 113 38.04 -12.08 -23.04
N ALA A 114 36.84 -11.64 -23.44
CA ALA A 114 36.35 -10.29 -23.25
C ALA A 114 34.93 -10.28 -22.65
N SER A 115 34.55 -9.16 -22.05
CA SER A 115 33.22 -9.01 -21.46
C SER A 115 32.14 -8.71 -22.50
N PHE A 116 31.00 -9.40 -22.41
CA PHE A 116 29.78 -9.08 -23.14
C PHE A 116 28.68 -8.62 -22.18
N VAL A 117 28.12 -7.42 -22.42
CA VAL A 117 27.10 -6.80 -21.54
C VAL A 117 25.78 -6.62 -22.30
N PRO A 118 24.82 -7.56 -22.16
CA PRO A 118 23.46 -7.36 -22.65
C PRO A 118 22.66 -6.40 -21.75
N MET A 119 21.58 -5.81 -22.28
CA MET A 119 20.78 -4.79 -21.59
C MET A 119 20.25 -5.18 -20.18
N PRO A 120 19.88 -6.45 -19.89
CA PRO A 120 19.47 -6.85 -18.55
C PRO A 120 20.58 -6.71 -17.49
N LEU A 121 21.85 -6.77 -17.88
CA LEU A 121 23.00 -6.68 -16.97
C LEU A 121 23.45 -5.24 -16.69
N ILE A 122 22.66 -4.26 -17.14
CA ILE A 122 22.83 -2.83 -16.81
C ILE A 122 21.68 -2.42 -15.87
N ALA A 123 22.05 -1.95 -14.68
CA ALA A 123 21.10 -1.53 -13.65
C ALA A 123 20.58 -0.09 -13.89
N ALA A 124 19.36 0.15 -13.42
CA ALA A 124 18.77 1.49 -13.40
C ALA A 124 19.27 2.28 -12.18
N GLU A 125 19.46 1.59 -11.07
CA GLU A 125 19.89 2.14 -9.79
C GLU A 125 21.32 2.70 -9.86
N TYR A 126 21.56 3.80 -9.15
CA TYR A 126 22.92 4.32 -8.95
C TYR A 126 23.69 3.41 -7.97
N GLY A 127 25.00 3.28 -8.17
CA GLY A 127 25.87 2.48 -7.30
C GLY A 127 25.83 0.97 -7.55
N VAL A 128 24.96 0.49 -8.45
CA VAL A 128 24.93 -0.93 -8.84
C VAL A 128 25.81 -1.12 -10.07
N ALA A 129 26.89 -1.89 -9.91
CA ALA A 129 27.80 -2.23 -11.01
C ALA A 129 27.10 -3.07 -12.08
N ASN A 130 27.53 -2.93 -13.33
CA ASN A 130 27.11 -3.84 -14.39
C ASN A 130 27.63 -5.25 -14.14
N GLN A 131 26.92 -6.23 -14.70
CA GLN A 131 27.41 -7.60 -14.82
C GLN A 131 27.78 -7.87 -16.28
N HIS A 132 28.49 -8.97 -16.53
CA HIS A 132 28.87 -9.37 -17.89
C HIS A 132 28.97 -10.89 -18.03
N GLU A 133 28.82 -11.34 -19.26
CA GLU A 133 29.19 -12.67 -19.71
C GLU A 133 30.64 -12.64 -20.24
N ILE A 134 31.35 -13.76 -20.17
CA ILE A 134 32.68 -13.90 -20.78
C ILE A 134 32.51 -14.56 -22.15
N ARG A 135 33.08 -13.94 -23.19
CA ARG A 135 33.02 -14.41 -24.58
C ARG A 135 34.37 -14.18 -25.28
N PRO A 136 34.78 -15.04 -26.22
CA PRO A 136 35.92 -14.75 -27.09
C PRO A 136 35.68 -13.49 -27.92
N TRP A 137 36.69 -12.61 -28.01
CA TRP A 137 36.60 -11.33 -28.72
C TRP A 137 36.17 -11.51 -30.19
N GLY A 138 36.64 -12.57 -30.86
CA GLY A 138 36.28 -12.89 -32.23
C GLY A 138 34.77 -13.00 -32.48
N GLU A 139 34.00 -13.45 -31.47
CA GLU A 139 32.54 -13.63 -31.55
C GLU A 139 31.79 -12.31 -31.34
N ILE A 140 32.33 -11.40 -30.52
CA ILE A 140 31.62 -10.21 -30.05
C ILE A 140 32.17 -8.89 -30.61
N LYS A 141 33.27 -8.91 -31.37
CA LYS A 141 33.91 -7.71 -31.98
C LYS A 141 33.13 -7.07 -33.13
N LYS A 142 32.11 -7.75 -33.68
CA LYS A 142 31.27 -7.27 -34.79
C LYS A 142 29.79 -7.30 -34.38
N GLY A 143 29.02 -6.31 -34.82
CA GLY A 143 27.57 -6.25 -34.56
C GLY A 143 27.17 -5.73 -33.18
N TYR A 144 28.14 -5.30 -32.36
CA TYR A 144 27.93 -4.82 -30.99
C TYR A 144 28.64 -3.49 -30.73
N THR A 145 28.26 -2.81 -29.64
CA THR A 145 28.86 -1.54 -29.21
C THR A 145 30.08 -1.81 -28.35
N HIS A 146 31.25 -1.25 -28.71
CA HIS A 146 32.51 -1.47 -27.98
C HIS A 146 32.63 -0.51 -26.78
N PHE A 147 33.30 -0.97 -25.73
CA PHE A 147 33.74 -0.19 -24.59
C PHE A 147 34.97 -0.85 -23.92
N ALA A 148 35.70 -0.10 -23.10
CA ALA A 148 36.80 -0.57 -22.29
C ALA A 148 36.58 -0.26 -20.80
N GLU A 149 37.47 -0.75 -19.95
CA GLU A 149 37.49 -0.45 -18.53
C GLU A 149 37.44 1.07 -18.30
N GLY A 150 36.50 1.54 -17.48
CA GLY A 150 36.29 2.97 -17.18
C GLY A 150 35.45 3.75 -18.20
N ASP A 151 35.07 3.15 -19.34
CA ASP A 151 34.12 3.79 -20.24
C ASP A 151 32.73 3.90 -19.59
N VAL A 152 31.96 4.94 -19.93
CA VAL A 152 30.61 5.18 -19.39
C VAL A 152 29.56 4.93 -20.47
N GLY A 153 28.57 4.10 -20.14
CA GLY A 153 27.49 3.69 -21.02
C GLY A 153 26.11 4.20 -20.59
N LEU A 154 25.31 4.59 -21.57
CA LEU A 154 23.90 4.96 -21.42
C LEU A 154 23.04 4.10 -22.35
N ALA A 155 21.99 3.48 -21.81
CA ALA A 155 20.95 2.86 -22.62
C ALA A 155 20.18 3.94 -23.40
N LYS A 156 20.07 3.79 -24.72
CA LYS A 156 19.40 4.80 -25.56
C LYS A 156 17.95 4.48 -25.90
N ILE A 157 17.46 3.27 -25.64
CA ILE A 157 16.13 2.79 -26.07
C ILE A 157 15.09 2.82 -24.95
N THR A 158 13.81 3.03 -25.27
CA THR A 158 12.66 2.88 -24.35
C THR A 158 12.48 1.41 -23.92
N PRO A 159 12.13 1.12 -22.65
CA PRO A 159 12.04 2.04 -21.50
C PRO A 159 13.38 2.19 -20.76
N CYS A 160 14.47 1.63 -21.27
CA CYS A 160 15.75 1.58 -20.56
C CYS A 160 16.35 2.97 -20.31
N PHE A 161 16.28 3.87 -21.29
CA PHE A 161 16.67 5.27 -21.11
C PHE A 161 15.77 5.99 -20.08
N GLU A 162 14.45 5.83 -20.20
CA GLU A 162 13.45 6.45 -19.31
C GLU A 162 13.65 6.03 -17.85
N ASN A 163 14.10 4.78 -17.64
CA ASN A 163 14.45 4.24 -16.33
C ASN A 163 15.87 4.60 -15.85
N GLY A 164 16.65 5.35 -16.61
CA GLY A 164 18.00 5.78 -16.22
C GLY A 164 19.07 4.69 -16.27
N LYS A 165 18.88 3.64 -17.08
CA LYS A 165 19.89 2.57 -17.24
C LYS A 165 21.18 3.12 -17.83
N SER A 166 22.20 3.15 -17.00
CA SER A 166 23.54 3.64 -17.30
C SER A 166 24.51 3.06 -16.30
N THR A 167 25.76 2.89 -16.73
CA THR A 167 26.83 2.30 -15.92
C THR A 167 28.16 2.85 -16.34
N VAL A 168 29.13 2.79 -15.44
CA VAL A 168 30.53 2.81 -15.81
C VAL A 168 30.99 1.36 -15.87
N PHE A 169 31.62 0.96 -16.97
CA PHE A 169 32.03 -0.41 -17.19
C PHE A 169 33.25 -0.73 -16.35
N ARG A 170 33.08 -1.65 -15.38
CA ARG A 170 34.15 -2.06 -14.47
C ARG A 170 34.37 -3.56 -14.42
N ASN A 171 35.58 -3.94 -14.02
CA ASN A 171 36.01 -5.32 -13.81
C ASN A 171 35.81 -6.16 -15.08
N LEU A 172 36.08 -5.56 -16.25
CA LEU A 172 35.91 -6.24 -17.52
C LEU A 172 36.98 -7.32 -17.70
N THR A 173 36.55 -8.52 -18.08
CA THR A 173 37.45 -9.58 -18.50
C THR A 173 38.25 -9.09 -19.71
N GLY A 174 39.57 -9.19 -19.64
CA GLY A 174 40.46 -8.68 -20.69
C GLY A 174 40.55 -7.14 -20.81
N GLY A 175 39.93 -6.39 -19.89
CA GLY A 175 39.93 -4.93 -19.87
C GLY A 175 39.09 -4.26 -20.97
N ILE A 176 38.42 -5.05 -21.82
CA ILE A 176 37.56 -4.59 -22.90
C ILE A 176 36.26 -5.40 -22.97
N GLY A 177 35.27 -4.84 -23.63
CA GLY A 177 34.04 -5.57 -23.89
C GLY A 177 33.22 -4.99 -25.03
N THR A 178 32.13 -5.68 -25.32
CA THR A 178 31.06 -5.16 -26.15
C THR A 178 29.70 -5.36 -25.48
N GLY A 179 28.71 -4.60 -25.90
CA GLY A 179 27.36 -4.72 -25.39
C GLY A 179 26.33 -4.56 -26.49
N THR A 180 25.08 -4.61 -26.09
CA THR A 180 23.96 -4.36 -27.02
C THR A 180 24.18 -3.09 -27.86
N THR A 181 23.70 -3.12 -29.10
CA THR A 181 23.74 -1.97 -30.02
C THR A 181 22.95 -0.77 -29.52
N GLU A 182 22.11 -0.98 -28.49
CA GLU A 182 21.26 0.03 -27.87
C GLU A 182 21.97 0.87 -26.77
N LEU A 183 23.29 1.05 -26.90
CA LEU A 183 24.11 1.86 -26.01
C LEU A 183 24.73 3.06 -26.72
N HIS A 184 24.82 4.17 -25.97
CA HIS A 184 25.76 5.26 -26.22
C HIS A 184 26.93 5.14 -25.24
N ILE A 185 28.16 5.36 -25.72
CA ILE A 185 29.39 5.20 -24.93
C ILE A 185 30.23 6.47 -25.01
N VAL A 186 30.78 6.89 -23.87
CA VAL A 186 31.83 7.91 -23.77
C VAL A 186 33.02 7.35 -22.99
N ARG A 187 34.22 7.46 -23.58
CA ARG A 187 35.50 7.27 -22.87
C ARG A 187 35.93 8.60 -22.28
N PRO A 188 35.94 8.76 -20.94
CA PRO A 188 36.35 10.01 -20.31
C PRO A 188 37.82 10.34 -20.59
N LEU A 189 38.15 11.62 -20.73
CA LEU A 189 39.54 12.10 -20.77
C LEU A 189 39.77 12.99 -19.55
N PHE A 190 40.54 12.52 -18.57
CA PHE A 190 40.83 13.25 -17.30
C PHE A 190 39.63 13.68 -16.45
N VAL A 191 38.41 13.31 -16.83
CA VAL A 191 37.17 13.55 -16.05
C VAL A 191 36.84 12.29 -15.28
N ASP A 192 36.35 12.46 -14.05
CA ASP A 192 35.87 11.36 -13.24
C ASP A 192 34.67 10.67 -13.93
N GLN A 193 34.85 9.38 -14.21
CA GLN A 193 33.85 8.51 -14.84
C GLN A 193 32.55 8.41 -14.02
N ASP A 194 32.63 8.43 -12.69
CA ASP A 194 31.47 8.38 -11.81
C ASP A 194 30.73 9.71 -11.78
N TYR A 195 31.43 10.84 -11.93
CA TYR A 195 30.75 12.12 -12.10
C TYR A 195 29.96 12.20 -13.42
N ILE A 196 30.49 11.60 -14.51
CA ILE A 196 29.72 11.45 -15.75
C ILE A 196 28.50 10.56 -15.54
N LEU A 197 28.62 9.46 -14.77
CA LEU A 197 27.49 8.60 -14.43
C LEU A 197 26.41 9.36 -13.63
N LEU A 198 26.81 10.19 -12.66
CA LEU A 198 25.90 11.04 -11.90
C LEU A 198 25.09 11.95 -12.83
N PHE A 199 25.74 12.59 -13.80
CA PHE A 199 25.06 13.40 -14.81
C PHE A 199 24.06 12.59 -15.65
N LEU A 200 24.47 11.41 -16.14
CA LEU A 200 23.61 10.55 -16.96
C LEU A 200 22.41 9.97 -16.20
N LYS A 201 22.51 9.84 -14.87
CA LYS A 201 21.41 9.43 -13.98
C LYS A 201 20.62 10.62 -13.41
N SER A 202 21.08 11.85 -13.65
CA SER A 202 20.42 13.03 -13.10
C SER A 202 19.01 13.18 -13.67
N PRO A 203 18.04 13.63 -12.85
CA PRO A 203 16.66 13.74 -13.30
C PRO A 203 16.52 14.71 -14.47
N HIS A 204 17.23 15.84 -14.41
CA HIS A 204 17.25 16.83 -15.46
C HIS A 204 17.63 16.22 -16.82
N PHE A 205 18.75 15.48 -16.89
CA PHE A 205 19.21 14.88 -18.14
C PHE A 205 18.25 13.82 -18.70
N ILE A 206 17.63 13.00 -17.84
CA ILE A 206 16.66 12.00 -18.30
C ILE A 206 15.38 12.69 -18.79
N GLU A 207 14.82 13.60 -18.00
CA GLU A 207 13.53 14.24 -18.30
C GLU A 207 13.56 15.14 -19.53
N THR A 208 14.65 15.87 -19.77
CA THR A 208 14.80 16.65 -21.00
C THR A 208 15.11 15.77 -22.23
N GLY A 209 15.53 14.52 -22.00
CA GLY A 209 15.85 13.56 -23.06
C GLY A 209 14.63 12.79 -23.57
N ILE A 210 13.69 12.45 -22.68
CA ILE A 210 12.44 11.74 -23.01
C ILE A 210 11.68 12.38 -24.19
N PRO A 211 11.40 13.69 -24.21
CA PRO A 211 10.69 14.32 -25.32
C PRO A 211 11.50 14.39 -26.62
N ARG A 212 12.82 14.19 -26.56
CA ARG A 212 13.71 14.18 -27.73
C ARG A 212 13.89 12.79 -28.34
N MET A 213 13.32 11.74 -27.74
CA MET A 213 13.41 10.38 -28.27
C MET A 213 12.59 10.24 -29.56
N THR A 214 13.20 9.64 -30.58
CA THR A 214 12.60 9.44 -31.91
C THR A 214 12.36 7.96 -32.21
N GLY A 215 11.34 7.64 -32.99
CA GLY A 215 11.00 6.26 -33.37
C GLY A 215 9.51 5.95 -33.23
N THR A 216 9.14 4.68 -33.41
CA THR A 216 7.76 4.19 -33.22
C THR A 216 7.44 3.99 -31.73
N ALA A 217 6.15 4.00 -31.39
CA ALA A 217 5.69 3.77 -30.02
C ALA A 217 6.25 2.43 -29.48
N GLY A 218 6.90 2.48 -28.30
CA GLY A 218 7.55 1.32 -27.67
C GLY A 218 8.99 1.03 -28.12
N GLN A 219 9.50 1.67 -29.17
CA GLN A 219 10.89 1.52 -29.64
C GLN A 219 11.53 2.87 -30.01
N LYS A 220 11.36 3.86 -29.14
CA LYS A 220 12.02 5.15 -29.31
C LYS A 220 13.47 5.09 -28.86
N ARG A 221 14.32 5.92 -29.47
CA ARG A 221 15.75 6.05 -29.15
C ARG A 221 16.14 7.50 -28.91
N VAL A 222 16.98 7.71 -27.91
CA VAL A 222 17.66 8.98 -27.69
C VAL A 222 18.70 9.21 -28.79
N PRO A 223 18.65 10.32 -29.53
CA PRO A 223 19.61 10.64 -30.57
C PRO A 223 21.05 10.74 -30.04
N THR A 224 22.03 10.41 -30.87
CA THR A 224 23.46 10.55 -30.53
C THR A 224 23.80 12.00 -30.23
N GLU A 225 23.18 12.94 -30.93
CA GLU A 225 23.36 14.38 -30.77
C GLU A 225 22.93 14.84 -29.38
N TYR A 226 21.84 14.27 -28.84
CA TYR A 226 21.42 14.56 -27.48
C TYR A 226 22.47 14.11 -26.46
N PHE A 227 22.93 12.87 -26.58
CA PHE A 227 23.98 12.34 -25.69
C PHE A 227 25.28 13.15 -25.81
N ALA A 228 25.69 13.47 -27.04
CA ALA A 228 26.95 14.15 -27.33
C ALA A 228 26.99 15.61 -26.88
N HIS A 229 25.88 16.34 -27.00
CA HIS A 229 25.84 17.81 -26.95
C HIS A 229 24.92 18.39 -25.87
N SER A 230 24.36 17.56 -24.99
CA SER A 230 23.64 18.07 -23.82
C SER A 230 24.58 18.89 -22.93
N PRO A 231 24.12 20.04 -22.37
CA PRO A 231 24.92 20.85 -21.46
C PRO A 231 25.39 20.01 -20.27
N PHE A 232 26.71 19.84 -20.18
CA PHE A 232 27.37 19.10 -19.13
C PHE A 232 28.03 20.09 -18.15
N PRO A 233 27.62 20.15 -16.88
CA PRO A 233 28.24 21.04 -15.91
C PRO A 233 29.53 20.41 -15.40
N LEU A 234 30.68 20.93 -15.81
CA LEU A 234 32.00 20.41 -15.47
C LEU A 234 32.58 21.17 -14.24
N PRO A 235 32.77 20.48 -13.09
CA PRO A 235 33.50 21.01 -11.94
C PRO A 235 35.01 20.87 -12.11
N PRO A 236 35.82 21.55 -11.28
CA PRO A 236 37.19 21.14 -10.97
C PRO A 236 37.31 19.63 -10.70
N LEU A 237 38.42 19.00 -11.11
CA LEU A 237 38.61 17.56 -10.92
C LEU A 237 38.61 17.14 -9.44
N ALA A 238 39.24 17.94 -8.57
CA ALA A 238 39.21 17.70 -7.13
C ALA A 238 37.78 17.72 -6.59
N GLU A 239 36.96 18.65 -7.05
CA GLU A 239 35.56 18.76 -6.66
C GLU A 239 34.71 17.61 -7.20
N GLN A 240 34.96 17.11 -8.42
CA GLN A 240 34.28 15.92 -8.96
C GLN A 240 34.40 14.74 -7.99
N HIS A 241 35.62 14.43 -7.51
CA HIS A 241 35.84 13.36 -6.54
C HIS A 241 35.10 13.62 -5.22
N ARG A 242 35.09 14.88 -4.72
CA ARG A 242 34.34 15.24 -3.51
C ARG A 242 32.82 15.06 -3.69
N ILE A 243 32.29 15.42 -4.85
CA ILE A 243 30.87 15.22 -5.19
C ILE A 243 30.53 13.73 -5.21
N VAL A 244 31.30 12.92 -5.94
CA VAL A 244 31.09 11.46 -6.04
C VAL A 244 31.11 10.82 -4.66
N ALA A 245 32.15 11.10 -3.86
CA ALA A 245 32.26 10.57 -2.51
C ALA A 245 31.08 10.97 -1.61
N LYS A 246 30.57 12.21 -1.74
CA LYS A 246 29.39 12.64 -0.99
C LYS A 246 28.13 11.93 -1.49
N VAL A 247 27.92 11.79 -2.81
CA VAL A 247 26.76 11.05 -3.35
C VAL A 247 26.77 9.61 -2.84
N ASP A 248 27.90 8.91 -2.92
CA ASP A 248 28.02 7.53 -2.46
C ASP A 248 27.66 7.39 -0.97
N ALA A 249 28.18 8.30 -0.13
CA ALA A 249 27.85 8.32 1.30
C ALA A 249 26.35 8.53 1.54
N LEU A 250 25.69 9.38 0.75
CA LEU A 250 24.26 9.67 0.87
C LEU A 250 23.39 8.54 0.33
N MET A 251 23.80 7.87 -0.74
CA MET A 251 23.12 6.69 -1.27
C MET A 251 23.19 5.54 -0.26
N GLY A 252 24.36 5.32 0.36
CA GLY A 252 24.49 4.35 1.44
C GLY A 252 23.65 4.70 2.69
N LEU A 253 23.47 5.98 3.01
CA LEU A 253 22.53 6.41 4.04
C LEU A 253 21.07 6.10 3.63
N CYS A 254 20.68 6.38 2.38
CA CYS A 254 19.36 6.03 1.86
C CYS A 254 19.08 4.52 1.98
N ASP A 255 20.07 3.68 1.70
CA ASP A 255 19.96 2.22 1.83
C ASP A 255 19.76 1.81 3.28
N ARG A 256 20.55 2.35 4.22
CA ARG A 256 20.39 2.09 5.66
C ARG A 256 19.02 2.53 6.17
N LEU A 257 18.54 3.69 5.75
CA LEU A 257 17.20 4.19 6.13
C LEU A 257 16.10 3.27 5.58
N LYS A 258 16.26 2.77 4.35
CA LYS A 258 15.33 1.82 3.73
C LYS A 258 15.26 0.52 4.54
N THR A 259 16.42 -0.08 4.80
CA THR A 259 16.50 -1.33 5.57
C THR A 259 15.96 -1.14 7.00
N ALA A 260 16.31 -0.04 7.67
CA ALA A 260 15.82 0.23 9.02
C ALA A 260 14.29 0.38 9.06
N ARG A 261 13.70 1.03 8.04
CA ARG A 261 12.25 1.13 7.90
C ARG A 261 11.60 -0.23 7.68
N GLU A 262 12.09 -1.01 6.71
CA GLU A 262 11.56 -2.35 6.40
C GLU A 262 11.62 -3.27 7.63
N GLN A 263 12.70 -3.18 8.43
CA GLN A 263 12.83 -3.91 9.69
C GLN A 263 11.81 -3.45 10.74
N ARG A 264 11.64 -2.14 10.96
CA ARG A 264 10.63 -1.60 11.89
C ARG A 264 9.22 -2.06 11.50
N GLU A 265 8.90 -1.97 10.20
CA GLU A 265 7.62 -2.41 9.66
C GLU A 265 7.42 -3.92 9.89
N THR A 266 8.41 -4.75 9.56
CA THR A 266 8.35 -6.21 9.74
C THR A 266 8.17 -6.61 11.21
N VAL A 267 8.94 -6.01 12.13
CA VAL A 267 8.84 -6.29 13.57
C VAL A 267 7.46 -5.94 14.09
N ARG A 268 6.94 -4.77 13.70
CA ARG A 268 5.61 -4.33 14.13
C ARG A 268 4.50 -5.19 13.55
N ASP A 269 4.59 -5.58 12.27
CA ASP A 269 3.64 -6.49 11.64
C ASP A 269 3.57 -7.83 12.35
N ARG A 270 4.74 -8.38 12.71
CA ARG A 270 4.82 -9.62 13.48
C ARG A 270 4.18 -9.48 14.86
N LEU A 271 4.41 -8.35 15.54
CA LEU A 271 3.82 -8.07 16.86
C LEU A 271 2.30 -7.88 16.79
N ALA A 272 1.80 -7.16 15.77
CA ALA A 272 0.38 -6.99 15.53
C ALA A 272 -0.30 -8.34 15.20
N ALA A 273 0.27 -9.11 14.28
CA ALA A 273 -0.24 -10.43 13.92
C ALA A 273 -0.24 -11.40 15.10
N ALA A 274 0.85 -11.47 15.88
CA ALA A 274 0.92 -12.31 17.07
C ALA A 274 -0.09 -11.89 18.15
N SER A 275 -0.31 -10.59 18.34
CA SER A 275 -1.29 -10.07 19.29
C SER A 275 -2.71 -10.42 18.86
N LEU A 276 -3.07 -10.21 17.60
CA LEU A 276 -4.39 -10.57 17.06
C LEU A 276 -4.62 -12.09 17.06
N ALA A 277 -3.59 -12.88 16.72
CA ALA A 277 -3.66 -14.34 16.74
C ALA A 277 -3.95 -14.87 18.15
N ARG A 278 -3.30 -14.32 19.18
CA ARG A 278 -3.56 -14.68 20.58
C ARG A 278 -5.01 -14.36 21.01
N LEU A 279 -5.62 -13.29 20.50
CA LEU A 279 -7.02 -12.95 20.81
C LEU A 279 -8.03 -13.82 20.07
N ASN A 280 -7.71 -14.23 18.85
CA ASN A 280 -8.58 -15.04 18.01
C ASN A 280 -8.43 -16.54 18.26
N ALA A 281 -7.31 -16.98 18.85
CA ALA A 281 -7.08 -18.37 19.19
C ALA A 281 -8.20 -18.91 20.09
N PRO A 282 -8.72 -20.11 19.81
CA PRO A 282 -9.54 -20.82 20.80
C PRO A 282 -8.68 -21.04 22.05
N ASP A 283 -9.28 -20.95 23.24
CA ASP A 283 -8.55 -21.27 24.48
C ASP A 283 -7.98 -22.68 24.31
N PRO A 284 -6.68 -22.92 24.60
CA PRO A 284 -6.19 -24.27 24.66
C PRO A 284 -7.00 -24.99 25.75
N GLU A 285 -7.66 -26.10 25.41
CA GLU A 285 -8.24 -26.97 26.45
C GLU A 285 -7.11 -27.33 27.43
N PRO A 286 -7.25 -27.02 28.73
CA PRO A 286 -6.26 -27.42 29.70
C PRO A 286 -6.41 -28.92 29.95
N GLY A 287 -5.63 -29.75 29.23
CA GLY A 287 -5.41 -31.16 29.59
C GLY A 287 -5.87 -32.25 28.61
N ALA A 288 -5.97 -31.98 27.30
CA ALA A 288 -6.30 -33.03 26.33
C ALA A 288 -5.15 -34.05 26.14
N ASP A 289 -5.20 -35.15 26.89
CA ASP A 289 -4.63 -36.45 26.52
C ASP A 289 -5.63 -37.14 25.55
N PRO A 290 -5.25 -37.54 24.31
CA PRO A 290 -6.20 -37.97 23.27
C PRO A 290 -7.00 -39.25 23.59
N ALA A 291 -6.74 -39.92 24.72
CA ALA A 291 -7.23 -41.26 25.01
C ALA A 291 -8.31 -41.36 26.11
N LYS A 292 -8.76 -40.26 26.72
CA LYS A 292 -9.76 -40.33 27.82
C LYS A 292 -10.84 -39.26 27.72
N VAL A 293 -11.85 -39.53 26.90
CA VAL A 293 -13.12 -38.80 26.92
C VAL A 293 -13.92 -39.29 28.13
N GLY A 294 -13.98 -38.46 29.17
CA GLY A 294 -14.79 -38.67 30.36
C GLY A 294 -15.31 -37.33 30.87
N THR A 295 -16.63 -37.19 30.89
CA THR A 295 -17.44 -36.02 31.26
C THR A 295 -16.98 -35.32 32.55
N GLY A 296 -16.63 -34.04 32.46
CA GLY A 296 -16.40 -33.18 33.62
C GLY A 296 -16.08 -31.74 33.22
N PHE A 297 -17.04 -30.82 33.41
CA PHE A 297 -16.83 -29.38 33.26
C PHE A 297 -15.91 -28.86 34.39
N ALA A 298 -14.72 -28.37 34.03
CA ALA A 298 -13.87 -27.60 34.92
C ALA A 298 -13.94 -26.11 34.55
N SER A 299 -14.64 -25.35 35.39
CA SER A 299 -14.63 -23.87 35.40
C SER A 299 -13.29 -23.36 35.93
N GLY A 300 -12.39 -22.92 35.05
CA GLY A 300 -11.17 -22.22 35.44
C GLY A 300 -11.32 -20.71 35.31
N SER A 301 -11.52 -19.96 36.39
CA SER A 301 -11.55 -18.49 36.35
C SER A 301 -10.19 -17.87 35.99
N ALA A 302 -9.09 -18.56 36.30
CA ALA A 302 -7.73 -18.08 36.06
C ALA A 302 -7.33 -17.98 34.58
N THR A 303 -7.89 -18.82 33.70
CA THR A 303 -7.65 -18.75 32.25
C THR A 303 -8.45 -17.61 31.60
N ASN A 304 -9.67 -17.34 32.10
CA ASN A 304 -10.51 -16.24 31.64
C ASN A 304 -9.97 -14.87 32.07
N GLU A 305 -9.48 -14.72 33.31
CA GLU A 305 -8.85 -13.49 33.79
C GLU A 305 -7.56 -13.15 33.02
N LYS A 306 -6.71 -14.15 32.75
CA LYS A 306 -5.51 -13.98 31.92
C LYS A 306 -5.84 -13.56 30.50
N PHE A 307 -6.86 -14.19 29.89
CA PHE A 307 -7.35 -13.79 28.56
C PHE A 307 -7.88 -12.35 28.55
N GLN A 308 -8.68 -11.95 29.55
CA GLN A 308 -9.21 -10.59 29.65
C GLN A 308 -8.10 -9.54 29.82
N ALA A 309 -7.06 -9.86 30.60
CA ALA A 309 -5.87 -9.01 30.73
C ALA A 309 -5.09 -8.91 29.40
N ASP A 310 -4.90 -10.02 28.70
CA ASP A 310 -4.25 -10.06 27.38
C ASP A 310 -5.06 -9.30 26.31
N ALA A 311 -6.39 -9.40 26.35
CA ALA A 311 -7.31 -8.66 25.49
C ALA A 311 -7.30 -7.17 25.76
N ARG A 312 -7.31 -6.76 27.04
CA ARG A 312 -7.17 -5.37 27.42
C ARG A 312 -5.83 -4.79 27.00
N PHE A 313 -4.72 -5.47 27.30
CA PHE A 313 -3.38 -5.05 26.87
C PHE A 313 -3.30 -4.90 25.34
N ALA A 314 -3.81 -5.89 24.60
CA ALA A 314 -3.81 -5.83 23.16
C ALA A 314 -4.63 -4.63 22.66
N LEU A 315 -5.88 -4.46 23.12
CA LEU A 315 -6.74 -3.34 22.70
C LEU A 315 -6.16 -1.97 23.06
N ASP A 316 -5.49 -1.85 24.22
CA ASP A 316 -4.84 -0.62 24.68
C ASP A 316 -3.53 -0.33 23.93
N ALA A 317 -2.75 -1.35 23.56
CA ALA A 317 -1.49 -1.21 22.84
C ALA A 317 -1.66 -1.12 21.31
N LEU A 318 -2.77 -1.62 20.78
CA LEU A 318 -3.06 -1.69 19.34
C LEU A 318 -3.01 -0.32 18.62
N PRO A 319 -3.47 0.81 19.20
CA PRO A 319 -3.25 2.15 18.63
C PRO A 319 -1.79 2.47 18.28
N ALA A 320 -0.83 2.00 19.09
CA ALA A 320 0.59 2.21 18.84
C ALA A 320 1.18 1.16 17.85
N LEU A 321 0.49 0.03 17.67
CA LEU A 321 0.92 -1.08 16.81
C LEU A 321 0.28 -1.04 15.42
N THR A 322 -0.84 -0.34 15.26
CA THR A 322 -1.61 -0.24 14.02
C THR A 322 -1.16 0.95 13.19
N THR A 323 -0.54 0.65 12.06
CA THR A 323 0.03 1.69 11.19
C THR A 323 -0.34 1.52 9.73
N ARG A 324 -1.15 0.51 9.43
CA ARG A 324 -1.66 0.28 8.09
C ARG A 324 -3.18 0.02 8.11
N PRO A 325 -3.90 0.42 7.06
CA PRO A 325 -5.34 0.19 6.97
C PRO A 325 -5.76 -1.29 7.07
N ASP A 326 -4.96 -2.23 6.58
CA ASP A 326 -5.24 -3.67 6.65
C ASP A 326 -5.28 -4.18 8.10
N GLN A 327 -4.40 -3.67 8.96
CA GLN A 327 -4.35 -4.04 10.38
C GLN A 327 -5.57 -3.51 11.14
N ILE A 328 -6.07 -2.33 10.78
CA ILE A 328 -7.30 -1.76 11.35
C ILE A 328 -8.50 -2.63 10.98
N LYS A 329 -8.59 -3.10 9.74
CA LYS A 329 -9.65 -4.02 9.32
C LYS A 329 -9.62 -5.32 10.13
N ALA A 330 -8.44 -5.90 10.33
CA ALA A 330 -8.29 -7.11 11.15
C ALA A 330 -8.68 -6.85 12.62
N LEU A 331 -8.34 -5.68 13.16
CA LEU A 331 -8.74 -5.27 14.51
C LEU A 331 -10.27 -5.16 14.66
N ARG A 332 -10.96 -4.49 13.73
CA ARG A 332 -12.43 -4.41 13.73
C ARG A 332 -13.05 -5.81 13.78
N GLN A 333 -12.51 -6.74 13.01
CA GLN A 333 -12.98 -8.12 12.99
C GLN A 333 -12.73 -8.84 14.32
N THR A 334 -11.54 -8.67 14.93
CA THR A 334 -11.24 -9.22 16.26
C THR A 334 -12.19 -8.66 17.33
N ILE A 335 -12.52 -7.37 17.30
CA ILE A 335 -13.48 -6.77 18.24
C ILE A 335 -14.84 -7.47 18.15
N LEU A 336 -15.35 -7.69 16.93
CA LEU A 336 -16.62 -8.40 16.71
C LEU A 336 -16.54 -9.86 17.18
N ASN A 337 -15.43 -10.55 16.91
CA ASN A 337 -15.22 -11.93 17.34
C ASN A 337 -15.18 -12.05 18.88
N LEU A 338 -14.56 -11.09 19.58
CA LEU A 338 -14.56 -11.03 21.04
C LEU A 338 -15.96 -10.73 21.61
N ALA A 339 -16.71 -9.84 20.94
CA ALA A 339 -18.06 -9.48 21.32
C ALA A 339 -18.99 -10.72 21.33
N VAL A 340 -18.96 -11.53 20.27
CA VAL A 340 -19.84 -12.71 20.15
C VAL A 340 -19.40 -13.91 20.99
N ARG A 341 -18.18 -13.88 21.53
CA ARG A 341 -17.64 -14.91 22.43
C ARG A 341 -17.92 -14.63 23.90
N GLY A 342 -18.53 -13.49 24.23
CA GLY A 342 -18.70 -13.05 25.62
C GLY A 342 -17.37 -12.74 26.32
N LYS A 343 -16.37 -12.31 25.53
CA LYS A 343 -15.00 -12.02 25.99
C LYS A 343 -14.64 -10.54 25.92
N LEU A 344 -15.54 -9.69 25.41
CA LEU A 344 -15.29 -8.25 25.25
C LEU A 344 -15.58 -7.44 26.52
N VAL A 345 -16.54 -7.87 27.33
CA VAL A 345 -16.96 -7.19 28.56
C VAL A 345 -17.04 -8.19 29.72
N PRO A 346 -16.92 -7.76 30.99
CA PRO A 346 -17.14 -8.63 32.13
C PRO A 346 -18.56 -9.18 32.19
N GLN A 347 -18.69 -10.43 32.61
CA GLN A 347 -19.98 -11.08 32.92
C GLN A 347 -20.44 -10.66 34.31
N ASP A 348 -21.73 -10.36 34.47
CA ASP A 348 -22.34 -10.03 35.76
C ASP A 348 -23.29 -11.15 36.18
N PRO A 349 -22.99 -11.91 37.26
CA PRO A 349 -23.87 -12.96 37.76
C PRO A 349 -25.26 -12.50 38.20
N ASN A 350 -25.46 -11.19 38.40
CA ASN A 350 -26.76 -10.62 38.77
C ASN A 350 -27.62 -10.25 37.56
N ASP A 351 -27.09 -10.36 36.35
CA ASP A 351 -27.89 -10.14 35.14
C ASP A 351 -28.98 -11.21 35.03
N GLU A 352 -30.13 -10.82 34.49
CA GLU A 352 -31.16 -11.79 34.11
C GLU A 352 -30.61 -12.74 33.04
N PRO A 353 -30.62 -14.07 33.25
CA PRO A 353 -30.02 -15.01 32.33
C PRO A 353 -30.73 -14.96 30.97
N ALA A 354 -29.99 -15.25 29.90
CA ALA A 354 -30.53 -15.21 28.54
C ALA A 354 -31.76 -16.12 28.36
N SER A 355 -31.84 -17.21 29.13
CA SER A 355 -32.98 -18.13 29.12
C SER A 355 -34.33 -17.46 29.44
N GLU A 356 -34.36 -16.47 30.35
CA GLU A 356 -35.58 -15.72 30.67
C GLU A 356 -35.97 -14.75 29.54
N LEU A 357 -34.98 -14.11 28.90
CA LEU A 357 -35.20 -13.32 27.69
C LEU A 357 -35.79 -14.18 26.57
N LEU A 358 -35.26 -15.40 26.35
CA LEU A 358 -35.79 -16.32 25.35
C LEU A 358 -37.22 -16.77 25.64
N LYS A 359 -37.59 -16.99 26.91
CA LYS A 359 -38.99 -17.26 27.30
C LYS A 359 -39.93 -16.11 26.92
N ARG A 360 -39.50 -14.86 27.11
CA ARG A 360 -40.27 -13.67 26.71
C ARG A 360 -40.45 -13.59 25.20
N ILE A 361 -39.38 -13.85 24.44
CA ILE A 361 -39.41 -13.90 22.96
C ILE A 361 -40.37 -14.99 22.48
N ALA A 362 -40.29 -16.20 23.05
CA ALA A 362 -41.17 -17.31 22.71
C ALA A 362 -42.65 -17.00 23.00
N ARG A 363 -42.94 -16.35 24.14
CA ARG A 363 -44.29 -15.89 24.48
C ARG A 363 -44.80 -14.86 23.49
N ALA A 364 -44.00 -13.84 23.17
CA ALA A 364 -44.37 -12.80 22.21
C ALA A 364 -44.60 -13.38 20.80
N LYS A 365 -43.79 -14.35 20.38
CA LYS A 365 -43.97 -15.09 19.13
C LYS A 365 -45.31 -15.85 19.11
N ALA A 366 -45.64 -16.57 20.18
CA ALA A 366 -46.89 -17.30 20.31
C ALA A 366 -48.12 -16.36 20.32
N GLU A 367 -48.04 -15.25 21.04
CA GLU A 367 -49.07 -14.20 21.08
C GLU A 367 -49.28 -13.58 19.69
N ARG A 368 -48.18 -13.28 18.97
CA ARG A 368 -48.25 -12.77 17.59
C ARG A 368 -48.93 -13.77 16.66
N LYS A 369 -48.55 -15.05 16.71
CA LYS A 369 -49.19 -16.12 15.93
C LYS A 369 -50.69 -16.19 16.20
N LYS A 370 -51.10 -16.14 17.47
CA LYS A 370 -52.51 -16.17 17.88
C LYS A 370 -53.27 -14.94 17.35
N LYS A 371 -52.65 -13.77 17.38
CA LYS A 371 -53.25 -12.50 16.93
C LYS A 371 -53.37 -12.41 15.41
N THR A 372 -52.37 -12.85 14.64
CA THR A 372 -52.32 -12.64 13.19
C THR A 372 -52.75 -13.86 12.38
N GLY A 373 -52.71 -15.07 12.94
CA GLY A 373 -52.93 -16.31 12.20
C GLY A 373 -51.85 -16.61 11.15
N ASP A 374 -50.70 -15.93 11.21
CA ASP A 374 -49.67 -16.02 10.19
C ASP A 374 -49.01 -17.41 10.15
N ALA A 375 -49.26 -18.16 9.07
CA ALA A 375 -48.76 -19.52 8.87
C ALA A 375 -47.22 -19.60 8.81
N ARG A 376 -46.52 -18.47 8.62
CA ARG A 376 -45.04 -18.41 8.66
C ARG A 376 -44.48 -18.52 10.06
N ILE A 377 -45.28 -18.21 11.10
CA ILE A 377 -44.86 -18.27 12.50
C ILE A 377 -45.03 -19.71 13.00
N LYS A 378 -43.95 -20.49 12.92
CA LYS A 378 -43.87 -21.88 13.38
C LYS A 378 -43.14 -21.99 14.70
N ILE A 379 -43.45 -22.99 15.52
CA ILE A 379 -42.64 -23.31 16.71
C ILE A 379 -41.76 -24.47 16.28
N GLU A 380 -40.46 -24.21 16.18
CA GLU A 380 -39.44 -25.18 15.75
C GLU A 380 -38.46 -25.38 16.91
N PRO A 381 -37.78 -26.53 17.00
CA PRO A 381 -36.76 -26.76 18.03
C PRO A 381 -35.56 -25.83 17.84
N ASP A 382 -34.96 -25.42 18.97
CA ASP A 382 -33.76 -24.60 18.97
C ASP A 382 -32.49 -25.44 18.81
N PRO A 383 -31.47 -24.90 18.12
CA PRO A 383 -30.18 -25.57 17.95
C PRO A 383 -29.44 -25.67 19.29
N THR A 384 -28.58 -26.67 19.41
CA THR A 384 -27.76 -26.83 20.61
C THR A 384 -26.54 -25.90 20.59
N PRO A 385 -25.93 -25.59 21.75
CA PRO A 385 -24.68 -24.85 21.80
C PRO A 385 -23.55 -25.45 20.96
N ASP A 386 -23.51 -26.78 20.81
CA ASP A 386 -22.50 -27.49 20.02
C ASP A 386 -22.57 -27.13 18.52
N GLU A 387 -23.75 -26.80 18.01
CA GLU A 387 -23.96 -26.39 16.61
C GLU A 387 -23.32 -25.02 16.30
N LEU A 388 -23.12 -24.18 17.31
CA LEU A 388 -22.43 -22.89 17.17
C LEU A 388 -20.92 -23.05 16.97
N ASN A 389 -20.37 -24.22 17.32
CA ASN A 389 -18.95 -24.59 17.18
C ASN A 389 -18.00 -23.55 17.81
N MET A 390 -18.39 -23.03 18.99
CA MET A 390 -17.66 -22.02 19.75
C MET A 390 -18.09 -22.07 21.22
N PRO A 391 -17.17 -21.92 22.19
CA PRO A 391 -17.55 -21.81 23.60
C PRO A 391 -18.30 -20.50 23.85
N ILE A 392 -19.37 -20.58 24.65
CA ILE A 392 -20.13 -19.42 25.13
C ILE A 392 -20.20 -19.42 26.65
N PRO A 393 -20.37 -18.25 27.28
CA PRO A 393 -20.60 -18.15 28.72
C PRO A 393 -21.82 -18.95 29.21
N VAL A 394 -21.80 -19.38 30.47
CA VAL A 394 -22.87 -20.19 31.08
C VAL A 394 -24.22 -19.46 31.09
N GLU A 395 -24.20 -18.14 31.28
CA GLU A 395 -25.41 -17.30 31.32
C GLU A 395 -25.99 -16.98 29.92
N TRP A 396 -25.26 -17.37 28.86
CA TRP A 396 -25.71 -17.21 27.48
C TRP A 396 -26.54 -18.39 27.04
N ALA A 397 -27.42 -18.14 26.07
CA ALA A 397 -28.21 -19.17 25.41
C ALA A 397 -27.94 -19.15 23.91
N VAL A 398 -28.34 -20.22 23.22
CA VAL A 398 -28.35 -20.27 21.75
C VAL A 398 -29.80 -20.29 21.29
N GLN A 399 -30.05 -19.58 20.20
CA GLN A 399 -31.39 -19.40 19.63
C GLN A 399 -31.32 -19.57 18.11
N SER A 400 -32.41 -20.02 17.48
CA SER A 400 -32.54 -20.03 16.02
C SER A 400 -33.05 -18.69 15.50
N PHE A 401 -32.69 -18.34 14.26
CA PHE A 401 -33.26 -17.14 13.60
C PHE A 401 -34.78 -17.21 13.50
N GLU A 402 -35.36 -18.40 13.27
CA GLU A 402 -36.81 -18.58 13.12
C GLU A 402 -37.59 -18.30 14.41
N ASN A 403 -37.01 -18.61 15.57
CA ASN A 403 -37.62 -18.33 16.86
C ASN A 403 -37.33 -16.92 17.37
N LEU A 404 -36.28 -16.26 16.86
CA LEU A 404 -35.96 -14.89 17.20
C LEU A 404 -36.72 -13.84 16.36
N PHE A 405 -36.92 -14.11 15.06
CA PHE A 405 -37.41 -13.12 14.10
C PHE A 405 -38.61 -13.58 13.27
N LEU A 406 -39.47 -12.63 12.93
CA LEU A 406 -40.34 -12.72 11.76
C LEU A 406 -39.53 -12.38 10.50
N PHE A 407 -39.62 -13.23 9.49
CA PHE A 407 -38.98 -13.03 8.19
C PHE A 407 -39.94 -12.33 7.22
N ILE A 408 -39.60 -11.07 6.89
CA ILE A 408 -40.27 -10.29 5.84
C ILE A 408 -39.32 -10.29 4.64
N ASP A 409 -39.67 -11.04 3.59
CA ASP A 409 -38.88 -11.17 2.36
C ASP A 409 -39.79 -11.29 1.14
N TYR A 410 -39.27 -11.03 -0.05
CA TYR A 410 -40.03 -11.12 -1.31
C TYR A 410 -39.27 -11.93 -2.36
N ARG A 411 -38.67 -13.05 -1.93
CA ARG A 411 -37.76 -13.84 -2.76
C ARG A 411 -38.40 -14.30 -4.08
N GLY A 412 -37.60 -14.26 -5.15
CA GLY A 412 -37.94 -14.82 -6.47
C GLY A 412 -38.82 -13.94 -7.34
N ASN A 413 -39.20 -12.74 -6.89
CA ASN A 413 -40.04 -11.80 -7.64
C ASN A 413 -39.36 -10.43 -7.68
N THR A 414 -39.32 -9.76 -8.83
CA THR A 414 -38.82 -8.38 -8.93
C THR A 414 -39.98 -7.42 -9.17
N PRO A 415 -40.18 -6.39 -8.33
CA PRO A 415 -41.24 -5.41 -8.60
C PRO A 415 -40.85 -4.55 -9.81
N PRO A 416 -41.81 -4.13 -10.65
CA PRO A 416 -41.57 -3.15 -11.71
C PRO A 416 -41.05 -1.85 -11.12
N LYS A 417 -39.89 -1.41 -11.61
CA LYS A 417 -39.23 -0.17 -11.16
C LYS A 417 -39.81 1.03 -11.90
N THR A 418 -39.81 2.17 -11.22
CA THR A 418 -40.18 3.48 -11.75
C THR A 418 -39.05 4.47 -11.49
N ASP A 419 -39.03 5.59 -12.21
CA ASP A 419 -38.03 6.65 -12.01
C ASP A 419 -38.27 7.45 -10.72
N GLU A 420 -39.51 7.46 -10.23
CA GLU A 420 -39.94 8.11 -8.99
C GLU A 420 -41.00 7.28 -8.26
N GLY A 421 -41.21 7.54 -6.97
CA GLY A 421 -42.26 6.88 -6.18
C GLY A 421 -41.80 6.47 -4.79
N ILE A 422 -42.21 5.27 -4.36
CA ILE A 422 -41.81 4.68 -3.08
C ILE A 422 -40.41 4.07 -3.22
N PRO A 423 -39.44 4.43 -2.36
CA PRO A 423 -38.10 3.85 -2.39
C PRO A 423 -38.11 2.32 -2.32
N LEU A 424 -37.23 1.68 -3.09
CA LEU A 424 -37.02 0.25 -3.11
C LEU A 424 -35.65 -0.08 -2.53
N ILE A 425 -35.62 -0.73 -1.38
CA ILE A 425 -34.38 -1.21 -0.75
C ILE A 425 -33.99 -2.55 -1.34
N THR A 426 -32.81 -2.58 -1.95
CA THR A 426 -32.25 -3.76 -2.60
C THR A 426 -30.99 -4.25 -1.92
N ALA A 427 -30.48 -5.41 -2.34
CA ALA A 427 -29.18 -5.91 -1.88
C ALA A 427 -28.01 -4.96 -2.20
N LYS A 428 -28.16 -4.01 -3.13
CA LYS A 428 -27.15 -2.96 -3.38
C LYS A 428 -27.08 -1.92 -2.26
N ASN A 429 -28.17 -1.75 -1.53
CA ASN A 429 -28.28 -0.76 -0.45
C ASN A 429 -27.72 -1.33 0.87
N ILE A 430 -27.90 -2.63 1.11
CA ILE A 430 -27.50 -3.29 2.36
C ILE A 430 -25.99 -3.56 2.33
N ARG A 431 -25.23 -2.80 3.12
CA ARG A 431 -23.77 -2.95 3.29
C ARG A 431 -23.46 -3.53 4.65
N MET A 432 -22.26 -4.07 4.82
CA MET A 432 -21.86 -4.69 6.08
C MET A 432 -21.75 -3.62 7.18
N GLY A 433 -22.73 -3.59 8.08
CA GLY A 433 -22.83 -2.68 9.22
C GLY A 433 -23.59 -1.38 8.97
N TYR A 434 -23.97 -1.04 7.73
CA TYR A 434 -24.67 0.22 7.44
C TYR A 434 -25.57 0.13 6.20
N LEU A 435 -26.59 0.98 6.17
CA LEU A 435 -27.49 1.11 5.03
C LEU A 435 -26.99 2.21 4.08
N ASN A 436 -26.64 1.85 2.85
CA ASN A 436 -26.34 2.80 1.79
C ASN A 436 -27.63 3.19 1.05
N ARG A 437 -28.01 4.47 1.10
CA ARG A 437 -29.20 4.99 0.40
C ARG A 437 -29.04 5.00 -1.13
N GLU A 438 -27.82 4.78 -1.63
CA GLU A 438 -27.53 4.71 -3.06
C GLU A 438 -27.27 3.26 -3.55
N PRO A 439 -27.77 2.89 -4.74
CA PRO A 439 -28.59 3.70 -5.64
C PRO A 439 -30.03 3.86 -5.14
N ARG A 440 -30.66 4.98 -5.45
CA ARG A 440 -32.10 5.19 -5.28
C ARG A 440 -32.89 4.56 -6.42
N GLU A 441 -33.63 3.51 -6.11
CA GLU A 441 -34.56 2.85 -7.01
C GLU A 441 -35.99 3.00 -6.45
N PHE A 442 -37.01 3.07 -7.30
CA PHE A 442 -38.39 3.33 -6.88
C PHE A 442 -39.39 2.32 -7.45
N ILE A 443 -40.54 2.23 -6.79
CA ILE A 443 -41.74 1.58 -7.31
C ILE A 443 -42.95 2.50 -7.18
N SER A 444 -43.99 2.27 -7.98
CA SER A 444 -45.23 3.04 -7.87
C SER A 444 -45.95 2.79 -6.52
N LYS A 445 -46.74 3.76 -6.06
CA LYS A 445 -47.61 3.61 -4.86
C LYS A 445 -48.62 2.46 -5.00
N ALA A 446 -49.09 2.18 -6.22
CA ALA A 446 -49.98 1.06 -6.49
C ALA A 446 -49.25 -0.28 -6.30
N THR A 447 -48.04 -0.40 -6.86
CA THR A 447 -47.17 -1.57 -6.68
C THR A 447 -46.86 -1.80 -5.21
N PHE A 448 -46.54 -0.75 -4.44
CA PHE A 448 -46.24 -0.87 -3.02
C PHE A 448 -47.37 -1.55 -2.22
N LYS A 449 -48.63 -1.15 -2.47
CA LYS A 449 -49.81 -1.72 -1.78
C LYS A 449 -49.99 -3.22 -2.05
N THR A 450 -49.71 -3.67 -3.26
CA THR A 450 -49.82 -5.09 -3.63
C THR A 450 -48.56 -5.88 -3.32
N TRP A 451 -47.40 -5.21 -3.20
CA TRP A 451 -46.11 -5.82 -2.95
C TRP A 451 -45.89 -6.12 -1.48
N MET A 452 -46.09 -5.13 -0.60
CA MET A 452 -45.74 -5.23 0.82
C MET A 452 -46.77 -5.99 1.67
N THR A 453 -47.10 -7.23 1.26
CA THR A 453 -48.13 -8.07 1.89
C THR A 453 -47.62 -8.89 3.08
N ARG A 454 -46.30 -9.11 3.14
CA ARG A 454 -45.64 -9.96 4.14
C ARG A 454 -45.27 -9.26 5.45
N GLY A 455 -45.51 -7.96 5.55
CA GLY A 455 -45.21 -7.14 6.73
C GLY A 455 -44.50 -5.85 6.34
N PHE A 456 -44.48 -4.90 7.27
CA PHE A 456 -43.78 -3.62 7.12
C PHE A 456 -42.62 -3.61 8.11
N PRO A 457 -41.37 -3.43 7.65
CA PRO A 457 -40.24 -3.22 8.54
C PRO A 457 -40.42 -1.99 9.42
N GLU A 458 -39.86 -2.04 10.62
CA GLU A 458 -39.85 -0.97 11.60
C GLU A 458 -38.41 -0.47 11.83
N ILE A 459 -38.27 0.76 12.34
CA ILE A 459 -36.96 1.31 12.69
C ILE A 459 -36.32 0.41 13.76
N GLY A 460 -35.06 0.05 13.55
CA GLY A 460 -34.32 -0.88 14.40
C GLY A 460 -34.37 -2.34 13.95
N ASP A 461 -35.20 -2.71 12.97
CA ASP A 461 -35.15 -4.03 12.33
C ASP A 461 -33.81 -4.24 11.59
N LEU A 462 -33.45 -5.50 11.31
CA LEU A 462 -32.23 -5.82 10.57
C LEU A 462 -32.54 -6.19 9.12
N PHE A 463 -31.79 -5.63 8.18
CA PHE A 463 -31.78 -6.11 6.82
C PHE A 463 -30.62 -7.05 6.59
N PHE A 464 -30.86 -8.12 5.84
CA PHE A 464 -29.91 -9.16 5.51
C PHE A 464 -29.97 -9.53 4.02
N THR A 465 -28.83 -9.69 3.36
CA THR A 465 -28.79 -10.10 1.96
C THR A 465 -28.59 -11.61 1.78
N THR A 466 -29.44 -12.24 0.98
CA THR A 466 -29.37 -13.69 0.74
C THR A 466 -28.38 -14.08 -0.35
N GLU A 467 -27.99 -13.15 -1.22
CA GLU A 467 -27.08 -13.34 -2.36
C GLU A 467 -26.62 -11.98 -2.92
N ALA A 468 -25.42 -11.96 -3.51
CA ALA A 468 -24.86 -10.85 -4.30
C ALA A 468 -25.02 -9.41 -3.70
N PRO A 469 -24.30 -9.06 -2.61
CA PRO A 469 -23.39 -9.90 -1.82
C PRO A 469 -24.15 -10.78 -0.82
N LEU A 470 -23.64 -11.97 -0.51
CA LEU A 470 -24.22 -12.82 0.53
C LEU A 470 -23.86 -12.27 1.92
N ALA A 471 -24.82 -12.33 2.85
CA ALA A 471 -24.63 -12.11 4.28
C ALA A 471 -24.24 -10.69 4.72
N ASN A 472 -24.45 -9.67 3.89
CA ASN A 472 -24.42 -8.30 4.38
C ASN A 472 -25.59 -8.08 5.32
N VAL A 473 -25.34 -7.33 6.39
CA VAL A 473 -26.34 -6.98 7.40
C VAL A 473 -26.25 -5.49 7.75
N CYS A 474 -27.37 -4.82 7.94
CA CYS A 474 -27.42 -3.47 8.52
C CYS A 474 -28.69 -3.25 9.33
N LEU A 475 -28.68 -2.24 10.19
CA LEU A 475 -29.87 -1.73 10.86
C LEU A 475 -30.74 -0.93 9.87
N ASN A 476 -32.06 -1.01 10.07
CA ASN A 476 -33.04 -0.17 9.41
C ASN A 476 -33.19 1.15 10.19
N ASP A 477 -32.83 2.25 9.56
CA ASP A 477 -32.97 3.62 10.06
C ASP A 477 -33.95 4.46 9.22
N ILE A 478 -34.74 3.81 8.35
CA ILE A 478 -35.63 4.49 7.41
C ILE A 478 -36.94 4.89 8.09
N GLU A 479 -37.26 6.18 8.07
CA GLU A 479 -38.51 6.71 8.60
C GLU A 479 -39.62 6.73 7.53
N GLU A 480 -39.27 6.98 6.26
CA GLU A 480 -40.24 7.02 5.17
C GLU A 480 -40.74 5.63 4.74
N PRO A 481 -41.95 5.50 4.16
CA PRO A 481 -42.40 4.24 3.59
C PRO A 481 -41.46 3.76 2.47
N PHE A 482 -41.07 2.47 2.50
CA PHE A 482 -40.22 1.85 1.48
C PHE A 482 -40.60 0.39 1.22
N ALA A 483 -40.29 -0.11 0.03
CA ALA A 483 -40.44 -1.50 -0.35
C ALA A 483 -39.14 -2.28 -0.21
N LEU A 484 -39.23 -3.58 0.09
CA LEU A 484 -38.08 -4.48 0.15
C LEU A 484 -38.02 -5.38 -1.09
N ALA A 485 -36.83 -5.52 -1.70
CA ALA A 485 -36.64 -6.34 -2.89
C ALA A 485 -36.27 -7.81 -2.58
N GLN A 486 -36.25 -8.64 -3.63
CA GLN A 486 -36.19 -10.11 -3.56
C GLN A 486 -34.96 -10.75 -2.89
N ARG A 487 -33.86 -10.01 -2.77
CA ARG A 487 -32.57 -10.50 -2.22
C ARG A 487 -32.33 -10.01 -0.80
N ALA A 488 -33.27 -9.27 -0.24
CA ALA A 488 -33.21 -8.74 1.10
C ALA A 488 -34.27 -9.43 1.96
N ILE A 489 -33.87 -9.75 3.19
CA ILE A 489 -34.75 -10.19 4.26
C ILE A 489 -34.72 -9.10 5.33
N CYS A 490 -35.89 -8.70 5.81
CA CYS A 490 -36.01 -7.97 7.05
C CYS A 490 -36.26 -8.96 8.18
N PHE A 491 -35.36 -8.98 9.16
CA PHE A 491 -35.49 -9.69 10.41
C PHE A 491 -36.11 -8.75 11.44
N GLN A 492 -37.38 -9.01 11.76
CA GLN A 492 -38.12 -8.25 12.75
C GLN A 492 -38.24 -9.06 14.05
N PRO A 493 -37.63 -8.62 15.17
CA PRO A 493 -37.68 -9.37 16.43
C PRO A 493 -39.11 -9.58 16.94
N TYR A 494 -39.38 -10.73 17.59
CA TYR A 494 -40.70 -10.94 18.23
C TYR A 494 -40.88 -10.16 19.54
N ALA A 495 -39.79 -9.84 20.24
CA ALA A 495 -39.78 -9.07 21.47
C ALA A 495 -38.55 -8.15 21.52
N LYS A 496 -38.49 -7.30 22.55
CA LYS A 496 -37.36 -6.39 22.78
C LYS A 496 -36.06 -7.19 22.97
N ILE A 497 -35.11 -6.95 22.09
CA ILE A 497 -33.73 -7.44 22.12
C ILE A 497 -32.85 -6.36 21.48
N ASP A 498 -31.56 -6.30 21.81
CA ASP A 498 -30.65 -5.35 21.16
C ASP A 498 -30.31 -5.83 19.75
N THR A 499 -30.93 -5.23 18.74
CA THR A 499 -30.71 -5.59 17.33
C THR A 499 -29.32 -5.19 16.84
N LYS A 500 -28.66 -4.22 17.48
CA LYS A 500 -27.29 -3.83 17.14
C LYS A 500 -26.29 -4.89 17.59
N PHE A 501 -26.50 -5.52 18.74
CA PHE A 501 -25.75 -6.73 19.12
C PHE A 501 -25.91 -7.85 18.07
N LEU A 502 -27.14 -8.11 17.62
CA LEU A 502 -27.41 -9.15 16.62
C LEU A 502 -26.79 -8.82 15.26
N MET A 503 -26.73 -7.54 14.88
CA MET A 503 -25.96 -7.07 13.72
C MET A 503 -24.48 -7.41 13.88
N PHE A 504 -23.86 -7.09 15.02
CA PHE A 504 -22.47 -7.45 15.30
C PHE A 504 -22.25 -8.96 15.28
N ALA A 505 -23.21 -9.74 15.78
CA ALA A 505 -23.17 -11.19 15.72
C ALA A 505 -23.13 -11.70 14.29
N LEU A 506 -23.99 -11.17 13.43
CA LEU A 506 -24.02 -11.46 11.99
C LEU A 506 -22.75 -11.02 11.26
N MET A 507 -22.07 -9.96 11.70
CA MET A 507 -20.81 -9.48 11.11
C MET A 507 -19.56 -10.26 11.58
N SER A 508 -19.66 -11.06 12.63
CA SER A 508 -18.53 -11.84 13.16
C SER A 508 -18.05 -12.94 12.20
N ASP A 509 -16.78 -13.33 12.28
CA ASP A 509 -16.22 -14.39 11.42
C ASP A 509 -16.90 -15.73 11.67
N VAL A 510 -17.32 -15.95 12.92
CA VAL A 510 -18.04 -17.16 13.35
C VAL A 510 -19.33 -17.31 12.56
N MET A 511 -20.14 -16.25 12.52
CA MET A 511 -21.42 -16.28 11.83
C MET A 511 -21.26 -16.24 10.31
N GLN A 512 -20.35 -15.42 9.79
CA GLN A 512 -20.06 -15.37 8.35
C GLN A 512 -19.58 -16.74 7.84
N SER A 513 -18.68 -17.42 8.56
CA SER A 513 -18.23 -18.77 8.22
C SER A 513 -19.35 -19.80 8.31
N LEU A 514 -20.23 -19.69 9.31
CA LEU A 514 -21.36 -20.59 9.48
C LEU A 514 -22.38 -20.44 8.34
N ILE A 515 -22.71 -19.20 7.95
CA ILE A 515 -23.57 -18.89 6.81
C ILE A 515 -22.93 -19.41 5.51
N ASP A 516 -21.63 -19.19 5.35
CA ASP A 516 -20.88 -19.61 4.16
C ASP A 516 -20.90 -21.12 3.94
N LYS A 517 -20.76 -21.90 5.03
CA LYS A 517 -20.88 -23.38 5.04
C LYS A 517 -22.27 -23.87 4.63
N HIS A 518 -23.32 -23.10 4.94
CA HIS A 518 -24.72 -23.44 4.62
C HIS A 518 -25.22 -22.82 3.32
N ALA A 519 -24.42 -21.96 2.70
CA ALA A 519 -24.72 -21.36 1.41
C ALA A 519 -24.49 -22.36 0.27
N THR A 520 -25.24 -22.18 -0.81
CA THR A 520 -25.23 -23.06 -1.99
C THR A 520 -25.08 -22.23 -3.27
N GLY A 521 -24.67 -22.87 -4.37
CA GLY A 521 -24.53 -22.24 -5.67
C GLY A 521 -23.07 -22.04 -6.09
N MET A 522 -22.74 -22.47 -7.31
CA MET A 522 -21.38 -22.42 -7.88
C MET A 522 -21.08 -21.05 -8.53
N THR A 523 -22.01 -20.53 -9.33
CA THR A 523 -21.87 -19.24 -10.05
C THR A 523 -22.34 -18.04 -9.22
N ALA A 524 -23.37 -18.22 -8.39
CA ALA A 524 -23.88 -17.21 -7.47
C ALA A 524 -24.15 -17.87 -6.11
N LYS A 525 -23.29 -17.56 -5.13
CA LYS A 525 -23.41 -18.10 -3.78
C LYS A 525 -24.54 -17.41 -3.03
N GLY A 526 -25.45 -18.19 -2.47
CA GLY A 526 -26.59 -17.68 -1.73
C GLY A 526 -27.13 -18.67 -0.69
N ILE A 527 -27.85 -18.15 0.30
CA ILE A 527 -28.46 -18.97 1.37
C ILE A 527 -29.99 -19.04 1.21
N LYS A 528 -30.54 -20.24 1.39
CA LYS A 528 -32.00 -20.47 1.40
C LYS A 528 -32.57 -20.19 2.78
N ALA A 529 -33.77 -19.63 2.86
CA ALA A 529 -34.43 -19.35 4.15
C ALA A 529 -34.53 -20.61 5.03
N ALA A 530 -34.80 -21.78 4.44
CA ALA A 530 -34.83 -23.06 5.15
C ALA A 530 -33.49 -23.50 5.76
N LYS A 531 -32.36 -22.96 5.27
CA LYS A 531 -31.02 -23.20 5.83
C LYS A 531 -30.57 -22.10 6.78
N LEU A 532 -31.07 -20.87 6.61
CA LEU A 532 -30.77 -19.73 7.47
C LEU A 532 -31.57 -19.74 8.77
N LYS A 533 -32.86 -20.08 8.70
CA LYS A 533 -33.79 -20.16 9.83
C LYS A 533 -33.30 -20.98 11.04
N PRO A 534 -32.73 -22.19 10.87
CA PRO A 534 -32.28 -23.00 11.99
C PRO A 534 -30.87 -22.63 12.49
N LEU A 535 -30.15 -21.69 11.86
CA LEU A 535 -28.78 -21.42 12.27
C LEU A 535 -28.71 -20.94 13.73
N PRO A 536 -27.75 -21.43 14.53
CA PRO A 536 -27.54 -20.98 15.90
C PRO A 536 -26.99 -19.56 15.94
N ILE A 537 -27.60 -18.70 16.74
CA ILE A 537 -27.09 -17.38 17.12
C ILE A 537 -26.94 -17.30 18.66
N PRO A 538 -25.78 -16.85 19.19
CA PRO A 538 -25.60 -16.70 20.62
C PRO A 538 -26.38 -15.49 21.14
N ILE A 539 -27.00 -15.65 22.31
CA ILE A 539 -27.83 -14.63 22.97
C ILE A 539 -27.32 -14.43 24.40
N PRO A 540 -26.70 -13.28 24.70
CA PRO A 540 -26.37 -12.86 26.07
C PRO A 540 -27.61 -12.41 26.84
N PRO A 541 -27.51 -12.26 28.17
CA PRO A 541 -28.39 -11.40 28.96
C PRO A 541 -28.62 -10.02 28.30
N LEU A 542 -29.83 -9.48 28.38
CA LEU A 542 -30.14 -8.19 27.72
C LEU A 542 -29.28 -7.03 28.24
N ALA A 543 -28.97 -7.03 29.55
CA ALA A 543 -28.08 -6.04 30.13
C ALA A 543 -26.66 -6.14 29.56
N GLU A 544 -26.15 -7.37 29.42
CA GLU A 544 -24.84 -7.63 28.81
C GLU A 544 -24.81 -7.23 27.33
N GLN A 545 -25.89 -7.47 26.56
CA GLN A 545 -25.99 -7.00 25.16
C GLN A 545 -25.72 -5.49 25.05
N HIS A 546 -26.37 -4.68 25.89
CA HIS A 546 -26.14 -3.23 25.89
C HIS A 546 -24.68 -2.88 26.26
N ARG A 547 -24.09 -3.58 27.24
CA ARG A 547 -22.67 -3.37 27.61
C ARG A 547 -21.72 -3.71 26.45
N ILE A 548 -21.98 -4.81 25.75
CA ILE A 548 -21.22 -5.22 24.55
C ILE A 548 -21.34 -4.16 23.47
N VAL A 549 -22.56 -3.71 23.16
CA VAL A 549 -22.80 -2.72 22.10
C VAL A 549 -22.06 -1.42 22.39
N ALA A 550 -22.17 -0.90 23.61
CA ALA A 550 -21.45 0.30 24.02
C ALA A 550 -19.93 0.15 23.85
N LYS A 551 -19.37 -1.02 24.20
CA LYS A 551 -17.92 -1.26 24.08
C LYS A 551 -17.46 -1.43 22.63
N VAL A 552 -18.25 -2.12 21.79
CA VAL A 552 -17.95 -2.24 20.36
C VAL A 552 -17.95 -0.85 19.71
N ASP A 553 -18.95 -0.01 19.99
CA ASP A 553 -19.02 1.34 19.46
C ASP A 553 -17.81 2.20 19.85
N GLU A 554 -17.41 2.15 21.13
CA GLU A 554 -16.21 2.84 21.63
C GLU A 554 -14.95 2.45 20.85
N LEU A 555 -14.74 1.13 20.66
CA LEU A 555 -13.56 0.59 19.98
C LEU A 555 -13.60 0.81 18.46
N MET A 556 -14.78 0.75 17.84
CA MET A 556 -14.93 1.06 16.42
C MET A 556 -14.66 2.54 16.14
N ALA A 557 -15.09 3.44 17.02
CA ALA A 557 -14.75 4.87 16.93
C ALA A 557 -13.24 5.11 17.11
N LEU A 558 -12.55 4.32 17.94
CA LEU A 558 -11.09 4.35 18.03
C LEU A 558 -10.44 3.91 16.72
N CYS A 559 -10.91 2.82 16.11
CA CYS A 559 -10.45 2.38 14.79
C CYS A 559 -10.64 3.47 13.71
N ASP A 560 -11.78 4.19 13.71
CA ASP A 560 -12.03 5.30 12.78
C ASP A 560 -11.02 6.44 12.98
N ARG A 561 -10.73 6.81 14.23
CA ARG A 561 -9.72 7.84 14.56
C ARG A 561 -8.31 7.43 14.14
N LEU A 562 -7.95 6.16 14.33
CA LEU A 562 -6.65 5.62 13.91
C LEU A 562 -6.51 5.68 12.40
N GLU A 563 -7.53 5.26 11.66
CA GLU A 563 -7.55 5.30 10.20
C GLU A 563 -7.37 6.73 9.67
N ALA A 564 -8.12 7.69 10.23
CA ALA A 564 -7.98 9.11 9.90
C ALA A 564 -6.58 9.66 10.23
N SER A 565 -6.02 9.29 11.39
CA SER A 565 -4.68 9.71 11.81
C SER A 565 -3.58 9.21 10.86
N LEU A 566 -3.67 7.96 10.40
CA LEU A 566 -2.71 7.40 9.44
C LEU A 566 -2.77 8.13 8.10
N THR A 567 -3.98 8.41 7.59
CA THR A 567 -4.16 9.19 6.36
C THR A 567 -3.59 10.61 6.51
N ALA A 568 -3.87 11.28 7.62
CA ALA A 568 -3.38 12.64 7.89
C ALA A 568 -1.85 12.68 8.02
N THR A 569 -1.25 11.71 8.70
CA THR A 569 0.21 11.59 8.86
C THR A 569 0.89 11.39 7.52
N ALA A 570 0.38 10.47 6.69
CA ALA A 570 0.92 10.22 5.36
C ALA A 570 0.84 11.48 4.46
N ALA A 571 -0.28 12.19 4.50
CA ALA A 571 -0.45 13.44 3.75
C ALA A 571 0.48 14.56 4.25
N THR A 572 0.66 14.68 5.57
CA THR A 572 1.55 15.69 6.18
C THR A 572 3.01 15.43 5.83
N SER A 573 3.48 14.19 6.00
CA SER A 573 4.84 13.80 5.62
C SER A 573 5.10 14.04 4.13
N ARG A 574 4.10 13.80 3.27
CA ARG A 574 4.21 14.10 1.84
C ARG A 574 4.39 15.59 1.56
N ARG A 575 3.55 16.45 2.15
CA ARG A 575 3.63 17.90 1.96
C ARG A 575 4.93 18.49 2.50
N LEU A 576 5.38 18.03 3.67
CA LEU A 576 6.65 18.47 4.24
C LEU A 576 7.83 18.08 3.35
N LEU A 577 7.79 16.87 2.78
CA LEU A 577 8.79 16.43 1.80
C LEU A 577 8.77 17.31 0.54
N ASP A 578 7.59 17.65 0.02
CA ASP A 578 7.45 18.54 -1.14
C ASP A 578 8.04 19.93 -0.85
N ALA A 579 7.76 20.50 0.33
CA ALA A 579 8.26 21.80 0.75
C ALA A 579 9.79 21.82 0.90
N LEU A 580 10.38 20.84 1.59
CA LEU A 580 11.83 20.76 1.78
C LEU A 580 12.59 20.59 0.46
N LEU A 581 12.02 19.83 -0.49
CA LEU A 581 12.62 19.66 -1.81
C LEU A 581 12.54 20.95 -2.62
N ALA A 582 11.43 21.69 -2.55
CA ALA A 582 11.29 22.98 -3.21
C ALA A 582 12.29 24.01 -2.66
N GLU A 583 12.37 24.13 -1.33
CA GLU A 583 13.30 25.04 -0.65
C GLU A 583 14.76 24.75 -1.04
N ALA A 584 15.19 23.49 -1.06
CA ALA A 584 16.56 23.16 -1.43
C ALA A 584 16.88 23.36 -2.93
N LEU A 585 15.89 23.41 -3.83
CA LEU A 585 16.11 23.71 -5.26
C LEU A 585 16.05 25.20 -5.59
N ALA A 586 15.35 25.99 -4.79
CA ALA A 586 15.15 27.42 -5.06
C ALA A 586 16.49 28.15 -5.37
N PRO A 587 16.49 29.10 -6.32
CA PRO A 587 17.62 30.00 -6.56
C PRO A 587 18.05 30.70 -5.27
N ALA A 588 19.33 31.07 -5.15
CA ALA A 588 19.83 31.77 -3.97
C ALA A 588 19.15 33.15 -3.78
N GLU A 589 18.78 33.81 -4.88
CA GLU A 589 18.16 35.15 -4.90
C GLU A 589 16.72 35.15 -4.34
N ASP A 590 15.96 34.07 -4.52
CA ASP A 590 14.58 33.98 -3.98
C ASP A 590 14.55 33.76 -2.46
N ARG A 591 15.66 33.30 -1.86
CA ARG A 591 15.76 33.00 -0.42
C ARG A 591 16.08 34.22 0.44
N GLU A 592 16.69 35.25 -0.15
CA GLU A 592 16.99 36.50 0.56
C GLU A 592 15.78 37.43 0.64
N MET A 593 14.80 37.31 -0.27
CA MET A 593 13.55 38.07 -0.19
C MET A 593 12.59 37.55 0.90
N GLU A 594 12.46 36.23 1.08
CA GLU A 594 11.58 35.65 2.11
C GLU A 594 12.11 35.77 3.54
N ALA A 595 13.43 35.94 3.74
CA ALA A 595 14.02 36.18 5.06
C ALA A 595 14.06 37.68 5.44
N ALA A 596 13.72 38.56 4.50
CA ALA A 596 13.69 40.01 4.69
C ALA A 596 12.26 40.59 4.87
N GLU A 597 11.23 39.73 4.83
CA GLU A 597 9.85 40.01 5.25
C GLU A 597 9.54 39.31 6.58
#